data_AF-A0A8J6Z3Q1-F1
#
_entry.id   AF-A0A8J6Z3Q1-F1
#
_cell.length_a   1.000
_cell.length_b   1.000
_cell.length_c   1.000
_cell.angle_alpha   90.00
_cell.angle_beta   90.00
_cell.angle_gamma   90.00
#
_symmetry.space_group_name_H-M   'P 1'
#
loop_
_entity.id
_entity.type
_entity.pdbx_description
1 polymer ?
#
loop_
_entity_poly.entity_id
_entity_poly.type
_entity_poly.pdbx_seq_one_letter_code
_entity_poly.pdbx_strand_id
1 'polypeptide(L)' 'MKRNLAGGSVQSDENIFFLQAATFEIKTSAELTSDLDGEAGDNLPLKIETIRHAIEIFC' A
#
# COMPACT_ATOMS: atom_id res chain seq x y z
N MET A 1 -25.10 10.81 4.31
CA MET A 1 -24.33 9.69 3.73
C MET A 1 -23.60 10.22 2.50
N LYS A 2 -22.34 10.64 2.65
CA LYS A 2 -21.52 11.13 1.51
C LYS A 2 -20.98 9.90 0.78
N ARG A 3 -21.39 9.71 -0.48
CA ARG A 3 -20.78 8.72 -1.38
C ARG A 3 -19.48 9.30 -1.90
N ASN A 4 -18.35 8.69 -1.53
CA ASN A 4 -17.06 9.00 -2.15
C ASN A 4 -17.05 8.35 -3.54
N LEU A 5 -17.54 9.07 -4.54
CA LEU A 5 -17.23 8.80 -5.95
C LEU A 5 -15.80 9.32 -6.22
N ALA A 6 -15.02 8.59 -7.02
CA ALA A 6 -13.63 8.87 -7.35
C ALA A 6 -13.38 10.37 -7.59
N GLY A 7 -12.57 11.00 -6.75
CA GLY A 7 -12.19 12.42 -6.88
C GLY A 7 -12.23 13.25 -5.60
N GLY A 8 -12.80 12.76 -4.49
CA GLY A 8 -12.68 13.40 -3.17
C GLY A 8 -11.32 13.12 -2.52
N SER A 9 -10.78 14.08 -1.75
CA SER A 9 -9.56 13.82 -0.97
C SER A 9 -9.85 12.76 0.08
N VAL A 10 -9.31 11.57 -0.16
CA VAL A 10 -9.38 10.38 0.72
C VAL A 10 -8.85 10.70 2.12
N GLN A 11 -7.98 11.69 2.24
CA GLN A 11 -7.39 12.16 3.50
C GLN A 11 -8.42 12.79 4.47
N SER A 12 -9.62 13.11 3.99
CA SER A 12 -10.68 13.68 4.84
C SER A 12 -11.59 12.63 5.49
N ASP A 13 -11.42 11.35 5.15
CA ASP A 13 -12.19 10.25 5.75
C ASP A 13 -11.49 9.76 7.03
N GLU A 14 -12.19 9.83 8.16
CA GLU A 14 -11.65 9.42 9.47
C GLU A 14 -11.32 7.92 9.55
N ASN A 15 -11.87 7.10 8.64
CA ASN A 15 -11.62 5.67 8.58
C ASN A 15 -10.39 5.31 7.74
N ILE A 16 -9.69 6.30 7.18
CA ILE A 16 -8.55 6.08 6.30
C ILE A 16 -7.29 6.65 6.92
N PHE A 17 -6.35 5.75 7.22
CA PHE A 17 -5.02 6.12 7.67
C PHE A 17 -4.06 6.18 6.47
N PHE A 18 -3.68 7.39 6.06
CA PHE A 18 -2.75 7.64 4.97
C PHE A 18 -1.38 8.07 5.51
N LEU A 19 -0.32 7.32 5.19
CA LEU A 19 1.05 7.70 5.48
C LEU A 19 1.97 7.47 4.28
N GLN A 20 3.10 8.18 4.25
CA GLN A 20 4.17 7.98 3.28
C GLN A 20 5.46 7.63 4.01
N ALA A 21 6.12 6.55 3.58
CA ALA A 21 7.43 6.15 4.07
C ALA A 21 8.22 5.48 2.93
N ALA A 22 9.55 5.49 3.01
CA ALA A 22 10.41 4.76 2.07
C ALA A 22 10.51 3.26 2.41
N THR A 23 10.17 2.89 3.64
CA THR A 23 10.21 1.52 4.15
C THR A 23 9.02 1.28 5.05
N PHE A 24 8.39 0.11 4.90
CA PHE A 24 7.33 -0.39 5.76
C PHE A 24 7.69 -1.80 6.26
N GLU A 25 7.29 -2.09 7.49
CA GLU A 25 7.27 -3.46 8.02
C GLU A 25 5.85 -3.75 8.49
N ILE A 26 5.22 -4.76 7.90
CA ILE A 26 3.83 -5.12 8.16
C ILE A 26 3.79 -6.48 8.83
N LYS A 27 3.12 -6.53 9.99
CA LYS A 27 2.94 -7.73 10.80
C LYS A 27 1.49 -7.87 11.20
N THR A 28 1.06 -9.10 11.40
CA THR A 28 -0.29 -9.42 11.86
C THR A 28 -0.24 -10.71 12.68
N SER A 29 -1.25 -10.93 13.51
CA SER A 29 -1.46 -12.19 14.21
C SER A 29 -2.23 -13.23 13.39
N ALA A 30 -2.85 -12.82 12.27
CA ALA A 30 -3.60 -13.69 11.38
C ALA A 30 -2.74 -14.16 10.19
N GLU A 31 -2.98 -15.36 9.70
CA GLU A 31 -2.38 -15.87 8.45
C GLU A 31 -2.93 -15.06 7.26
N LEU A 32 -2.08 -14.22 6.68
CA LEU A 32 -2.41 -13.38 5.53
C LEU A 32 -1.31 -13.49 4.47
N THR A 33 -1.72 -13.59 3.22
CA THR A 33 -0.86 -13.57 2.03
C THR A 33 -0.94 -12.20 1.37
N SER A 34 0.20 -11.66 0.94
CA SER A 34 0.24 -10.40 0.18
C SER A 34 -0.21 -10.60 -1.27
N ASP A 35 -0.67 -9.51 -1.89
CA ASP A 35 -0.86 -9.40 -3.33
C ASP A 35 0.12 -8.34 -3.85
N LEU A 36 0.91 -8.72 -4.84
CA LEU A 36 1.92 -7.87 -5.47
C LEU A 36 1.59 -7.76 -6.95
N ASP A 37 1.10 -6.60 -7.37
CA ASP A 37 0.71 -6.30 -8.75
C ASP A 37 -0.28 -7.32 -9.37
N GLY A 38 -1.16 -7.93 -8.55
CA GLY A 38 -2.14 -8.93 -8.98
C GLY A 38 -1.65 -10.37 -8.93
N GLU A 39 -0.42 -10.61 -8.49
CA GLU A 39 0.13 -11.93 -8.21
C GLU A 39 0.21 -12.19 -6.70
N ALA A 40 0.02 -13.46 -6.29
CA ALA A 40 0.17 -13.83 -4.89
C ALA A 40 1.64 -13.66 -4.45
N GLY A 41 1.87 -12.79 -3.47
CA GLY A 41 3.18 -12.55 -2.87
C GLY A 41 3.44 -13.42 -1.64
N ASP A 42 4.42 -13.02 -0.85
CA ASP A 42 4.80 -13.73 0.39
C ASP A 42 3.72 -13.58 1.48
N ASN A 43 3.70 -14.54 2.41
CA ASN A 43 2.93 -14.42 3.65
C ASN A 43 3.55 -13.36 4.58
N LEU A 44 2.71 -12.73 5.40
CA LEU A 44 3.20 -11.81 6.42
C LEU A 44 3.97 -12.58 7.51
N PRO A 45 5.01 -11.97 8.13
CA PRO A 45 5.38 -10.55 8.05
C PRO A 45 6.11 -10.18 6.75
N LEU A 46 5.87 -8.96 6.26
CA LEU A 46 6.47 -8.46 5.03
C LEU A 46 7.20 -7.13 5.29
N LYS A 47 8.41 -7.02 4.75
CA LYS A 47 9.19 -5.78 4.70
C LYS A 47 9.17 -5.25 3.27
N ILE A 48 8.72 -4.00 3.09
CA ILE A 48 8.60 -3.35 1.79
C ILE A 48 9.57 -2.17 1.76
N GLU A 49 10.39 -2.07 0.72
CA GLU A 49 11.38 -1.02 0.55
C GLU A 49 11.25 -0.35 -0.83
N THR A 50 11.20 0.98 -0.84
CA THR A 50 11.25 1.74 -2.08
C THR A 50 12.69 1.84 -2.58
N ILE A 51 12.96 1.27 -3.76
CA ILE A 51 14.23 1.46 -4.46
C ILE A 51 14.10 2.66 -5.41
N ARG A 52 14.63 3.82 -5.00
CA ARG A 52 14.52 5.06 -5.78
C ARG A 52 15.31 4.96 -7.08
N HIS A 53 14.70 5.38 -8.18
CA HIS A 53 15.30 5.37 -9.53
C HIS A 53 15.82 3.99 -9.97
N ALA A 54 15.15 2.92 -9.54
CA ALA A 54 15.58 1.55 -9.88
C ALA A 54 15.49 1.23 -11.38
N ILE A 55 14.62 1.93 -12.10
CA ILE A 55 14.30 1.65 -13.50
C ILE A 55 14.22 2.98 -14.25
N GLU A 56 14.77 3.00 -15.46
CA GLU A 56 14.55 4.07 -16.44
C GLU A 56 13.38 3.69 -17.35
N ILE A 57 12.42 4.60 -17.49
CA ILE A 57 11.22 4.38 -18.30
C ILE A 57 11.19 5.48 -19.37
N PHE A 58 10.92 5.10 -20.62
CA PHE A 58 10.65 6.07 -21.67
C PHE A 58 9.18 6.51 -21.55
N CYS A 59 8.99 7.81 -21.33
CA CYS A 59 7.68 8.43 -21.08
C CYS A 59 7.40 9.53 -22.10
#